data_AF-A0A1C0TXH8-F1
#
_entry.id   AF-A0A1C0TXH8-F1
#
_cell.length_a   1.000
_cell.length_b   1.000
_cell.length_c   1.000
_cell.angle_alpha   90.00
_cell.angle_beta   90.00
_cell.angle_gamma   90.00
#
_symmetry.space_group_name_H-M   'P 1'
#
loop_
_entity.id
_entity.type
_entity.pdbx_description
1 polymer ?
#
loop_
_entity_poly.entity_id
_entity_poly.type
_entity_poly.pdbx_seq_one_letter_code
_entity_poly.pdbx_strand_id
1 'polypeptide(L)'
;MKYNSPVANACENFNAGEVEDYSVHIKPRDTSQLEDMCLSQPPAEQSALADSVPVCVKSSSQFQSFSVPGADTAGSVAITTSYGQGNLTLEARNGEGGYPRPGDDSIRSKHVGNTECVVITNPTKYWTNIVMRGLFKGATIVADLGATSCRKEPGPIDPGNVAYEFSHVNVIIFPFSFNGTPLPWSIEQINADMQTVKQYYAEQSYGRFNVTWEIKPEIYINEPKSKYDADTKAWHQLYADKIAQAGVDMNFPGEANLVMMASPQVSTINSQAGPPFIQLYHHKPGTIAHEMGHAMGLRHSMSVEAGNHVINSGNDSIRNYGNPHAMMGMGAHTLEEYNLMYKSYFKGWLTDEEVPLISSSGTYRIYAFDHGSSAGTNAPGSIGLRLKSGNGNYTYWLEYRTTNDRYNTNTKNGVLVNIKGYMENEPQPSFWNHRSALLDMTPNSKDNSRWAQEDETDAELAIGKSFTDPWNGFRITPIAKGGLEDSASAWIDVKVEKF
;
A
#
# COMPACT_ATOMS: atom_id res chain seq x y z
N MET A 1 -3.27 -72.97 2.10
CA MET A 1 -4.46 -72.09 2.10
C MET A 1 -4.17 -70.92 1.19
N LYS A 2 -4.96 -70.75 0.12
CA LYS A 2 -4.80 -69.64 -0.83
C LYS A 2 -5.43 -68.39 -0.22
N TYR A 3 -4.60 -67.40 0.13
CA TYR A 3 -5.05 -66.03 0.34
C TYR A 3 -5.24 -65.36 -1.02
N ASN A 4 -6.26 -64.51 -1.16
CA ASN A 4 -6.61 -63.71 -2.33
C ASN A 4 -7.35 -64.43 -3.47
N SER A 5 -8.64 -64.67 -3.29
CA SER A 5 -9.58 -64.69 -4.41
C SER A 5 -10.64 -63.61 -4.18
N PRO A 6 -11.04 -62.85 -5.23
CA PRO A 6 -12.06 -61.81 -5.10
C PRO A 6 -13.42 -62.44 -4.82
N VAL A 7 -14.18 -61.80 -3.94
CA VAL A 7 -15.53 -62.25 -3.54
C VAL A 7 -16.48 -62.02 -4.71
N ALA A 8 -17.15 -63.08 -5.18
CA ALA A 8 -17.96 -63.03 -6.39
C ALA A 8 -19.37 -62.45 -6.18
N ASN A 9 -19.90 -62.45 -4.95
CA ASN A 9 -21.24 -61.95 -4.61
C ASN A 9 -21.34 -61.48 -3.15
N ALA A 10 -22.30 -60.59 -2.85
CA ALA A 10 -22.44 -59.90 -1.56
C ALA A 10 -22.96 -60.75 -0.37
N CYS A 11 -23.32 -62.02 -0.58
CA CYS A 11 -23.93 -62.87 0.47
C CYS A 11 -23.43 -64.33 0.42
N GLU A 12 -22.17 -64.57 0.75
CA GLU A 12 -21.65 -65.92 1.06
C GLU A 12 -21.47 -66.12 2.56
N ASN A 13 -21.72 -67.34 3.03
CA ASN A 13 -21.48 -67.75 4.43
C ASN A 13 -20.01 -68.17 4.60
N PHE A 14 -19.27 -67.49 5.48
CA PHE A 14 -17.91 -67.86 5.87
C PHE A 14 -17.94 -68.94 6.97
N ASN A 15 -17.24 -70.05 6.77
CA ASN A 15 -17.16 -71.16 7.74
C ASN A 15 -15.88 -71.20 8.60
N ALA A 16 -14.97 -70.22 8.48
CA ALA A 16 -13.89 -69.95 9.44
C ALA A 16 -13.10 -68.68 9.07
N GLY A 17 -12.84 -67.83 10.06
CA GLY A 17 -12.00 -66.62 9.98
C GLY A 17 -12.37 -65.65 11.11
N GLU A 18 -11.39 -65.01 11.75
CA GLU A 18 -11.68 -63.91 12.69
C GLU A 18 -12.37 -62.78 11.92
N VAL A 19 -13.54 -62.39 12.40
CA VAL A 19 -14.26 -61.21 11.92
C VAL A 19 -13.83 -60.07 12.83
N GLU A 20 -12.98 -59.17 12.35
CA GLU A 20 -12.73 -57.91 13.04
C GLU A 20 -13.91 -56.96 12.76
N ASP A 21 -14.79 -56.80 13.75
CA ASP A 21 -15.88 -55.82 13.70
C ASP A 21 -15.29 -54.40 13.83
N TYR A 22 -15.14 -53.71 12.70
CA TYR A 22 -14.82 -52.29 12.69
C TYR A 22 -16.09 -51.47 12.85
N SER A 23 -16.28 -50.88 14.02
CA SER A 23 -17.34 -49.88 14.24
C SER A 23 -16.87 -48.51 13.75
N VAL A 24 -17.37 -48.06 12.61
CA VAL A 24 -17.14 -46.69 12.12
C VAL A 24 -18.16 -45.75 12.76
N HIS A 25 -17.70 -44.93 13.72
CA HIS A 25 -18.52 -43.85 14.27
C HIS A 25 -18.43 -42.61 13.37
N ILE A 26 -19.43 -42.42 12.49
CA ILE A 26 -19.60 -41.16 11.75
C ILE A 26 -20.25 -40.15 12.72
N LYS A 27 -19.44 -39.28 13.33
CA LYS A 27 -19.98 -38.12 14.06
C LYS A 27 -20.42 -37.06 13.05
N PRO A 28 -21.59 -36.41 13.23
CA PRO A 28 -21.89 -35.17 12.52
C PRO A 28 -20.75 -34.19 12.76
N ARG A 29 -20.20 -33.59 11.69
CA ARG A 29 -19.15 -32.59 11.83
C ARG A 29 -19.74 -31.39 12.57
N ASP A 30 -19.08 -30.95 13.63
CA ASP A 30 -19.47 -29.72 14.33
C ASP A 30 -19.29 -28.54 13.37
N THR A 31 -20.40 -27.96 12.91
CA THR A 31 -20.41 -26.81 12.02
C THR A 31 -20.40 -25.48 12.78
N SER A 32 -20.39 -25.50 14.12
CA SER A 32 -20.37 -24.28 14.93
C SER A 32 -18.98 -23.66 15.06
N GLN A 33 -17.92 -24.43 14.81
CA GLN A 33 -16.54 -23.96 14.88
C GLN A 33 -15.86 -24.05 13.50
N LEU A 34 -14.97 -23.09 13.24
CA LEU A 34 -14.09 -23.12 12.08
C LEU A 34 -12.71 -23.64 12.51
N GLU A 35 -12.29 -24.79 11.98
CA GLU A 35 -10.96 -25.37 12.20
C GLU A 35 -9.90 -24.61 11.39
N ASP A 36 -8.65 -24.55 11.87
CA ASP A 36 -7.52 -24.00 11.09
C ASP A 36 -6.96 -25.09 10.17
N MET A 37 -7.47 -25.13 8.94
CA MET A 37 -7.11 -26.15 7.96
C MET A 37 -5.67 -26.00 7.47
N CYS A 38 -5.13 -24.78 7.47
CA CYS A 38 -3.78 -24.51 6.98
C CYS A 38 -2.66 -25.05 7.88
N LEU A 39 -2.98 -25.46 9.11
CA LEU A 39 -2.02 -26.17 9.98
C LEU A 39 -1.88 -27.66 9.62
N SER A 40 -2.87 -28.24 8.94
CA SER A 40 -2.97 -29.70 8.76
C SER A 40 -3.07 -30.12 7.29
N GLN A 41 -3.33 -29.17 6.39
CA GLN A 41 -3.52 -29.42 4.97
C GLN A 41 -2.78 -28.39 4.11
N PRO A 42 -2.26 -28.79 2.94
CA PRO A 42 -1.77 -27.83 1.96
C PRO A 42 -2.92 -26.94 1.45
N PRO A 43 -2.61 -25.77 0.87
CA PRO A 43 -3.60 -24.94 0.19
C PRO A 43 -4.41 -25.74 -0.84
N ALA A 44 -5.71 -25.48 -0.89
CA ALA A 44 -6.61 -26.17 -1.80
C ALA A 44 -6.36 -25.74 -3.25
N GLU A 45 -6.30 -26.72 -4.16
CA GLU A 45 -6.18 -26.51 -5.61
C GLU A 45 -7.56 -26.37 -6.29
N GLN A 46 -8.63 -26.70 -5.58
CA GLN A 46 -9.99 -26.60 -6.09
C GLN A 46 -10.51 -25.16 -6.06
N SER A 47 -11.27 -24.78 -7.08
CA SER A 47 -11.95 -23.48 -7.14
C SER A 47 -13.40 -23.52 -6.66
N ALA A 48 -13.93 -24.70 -6.33
CA ALA A 48 -15.28 -24.87 -5.80
C ALA A 48 -15.24 -25.32 -4.33
N LEU A 49 -16.00 -24.67 -3.46
CA LEU A 49 -16.18 -25.07 -2.07
C LEU A 49 -17.33 -26.06 -1.96
N ALA A 50 -17.11 -27.14 -1.22
CA ALA A 50 -18.17 -28.06 -0.83
C ALA A 50 -18.85 -27.55 0.45
N ASP A 51 -20.15 -27.82 0.56
CA ASP A 51 -20.94 -27.45 1.74
C ASP A 51 -20.30 -27.97 3.02
N SER A 52 -20.15 -27.08 4.00
CA SER A 52 -19.66 -27.36 5.35
C SER A 52 -18.24 -27.94 5.43
N VAL A 53 -17.48 -27.91 4.33
CA VAL A 53 -16.09 -28.38 4.27
C VAL A 53 -15.14 -27.18 4.27
N PRO A 54 -14.47 -26.86 5.39
CA PRO A 54 -13.44 -25.85 5.42
C PRO A 54 -12.21 -26.29 4.63
N VAL A 55 -11.53 -25.34 3.98
CA VAL A 55 -10.32 -25.58 3.20
C VAL A 55 -9.26 -24.51 3.48
N CYS A 56 -7.99 -24.90 3.38
CA CYS A 56 -6.88 -23.96 3.45
C CYS A 56 -6.81 -23.12 2.16
N VAL A 57 -6.70 -21.81 2.30
CA VAL A 57 -6.64 -20.86 1.19
C VAL A 57 -5.19 -20.61 0.80
N LYS A 58 -4.92 -20.59 -0.51
CA LYS A 58 -3.63 -20.17 -1.07
C LYS A 58 -3.32 -18.73 -0.70
N SER A 59 -2.09 -18.45 -0.27
CA SER A 59 -1.63 -17.09 -0.02
C SER A 59 -1.84 -16.19 -1.25
N SER A 60 -2.13 -14.92 -1.03
CA SER A 60 -2.29 -13.95 -2.11
C SER A 60 -1.77 -12.58 -1.71
N SER A 61 -1.27 -11.86 -2.70
CA SER A 61 -0.97 -10.43 -2.64
C SER A 61 -1.98 -9.58 -3.43
N GLN A 62 -2.97 -10.22 -4.06
CA GLN A 62 -3.99 -9.55 -4.86
C GLN A 62 -5.38 -10.08 -4.52
N PHE A 63 -5.70 -11.29 -4.96
CA PHE A 63 -6.95 -11.97 -4.64
C PHE A 63 -6.87 -13.49 -4.79
N GLN A 64 -7.84 -14.20 -4.22
CA GLN A 64 -8.19 -15.59 -4.52
C GLN A 64 -9.70 -15.67 -4.78
N SER A 65 -10.11 -16.67 -5.55
CA SER A 65 -11.51 -16.80 -5.95
C SER A 65 -12.03 -18.21 -5.75
N PHE A 66 -13.28 -18.32 -5.29
CA PHE A 66 -13.99 -19.59 -5.12
C PHE A 66 -15.43 -19.49 -5.65
N SER A 67 -16.04 -20.62 -5.95
CA SER A 67 -17.48 -20.72 -6.20
C SER A 67 -18.13 -21.72 -5.25
N VAL A 68 -19.40 -21.49 -4.92
CA VAL A 68 -20.22 -22.39 -4.11
C VAL A 68 -21.43 -22.82 -4.95
N PRO A 69 -21.60 -24.12 -5.26
CA PRO A 69 -22.76 -24.64 -5.96
C PRO A 69 -23.98 -24.81 -5.05
N GLY A 70 -25.18 -24.84 -5.63
CA GLY A 70 -26.41 -25.23 -4.94
C GLY A 70 -26.96 -24.20 -3.95
N ALA A 71 -26.57 -22.93 -4.07
CA ALA A 71 -27.04 -21.89 -3.15
C ALA A 71 -28.56 -21.67 -3.29
N ASP A 72 -29.09 -21.64 -4.52
CA ASP A 72 -30.50 -21.42 -4.85
C ASP A 72 -31.45 -22.43 -4.18
N THR A 73 -31.06 -23.70 -4.08
CA THR A 73 -31.87 -24.74 -3.43
C THR A 73 -31.74 -24.73 -1.91
N ALA A 74 -30.62 -24.24 -1.37
CA ALA A 74 -30.36 -24.18 0.05
C ALA A 74 -31.06 -23.01 0.77
N GLY A 75 -31.54 -22.00 0.03
CA GLY A 75 -32.27 -20.83 0.58
C GLY A 75 -31.38 -19.79 1.26
N SER A 76 -30.15 -20.13 1.63
CA SER A 76 -29.11 -19.20 2.04
C SER A 76 -27.72 -19.82 1.89
N VAL A 77 -26.69 -18.99 2.01
CA VAL A 77 -25.30 -19.43 2.17
C VAL A 77 -24.57 -18.47 3.10
N ALA A 78 -23.89 -19.01 4.12
CA ALA A 78 -22.96 -18.28 4.97
C ALA A 78 -21.53 -18.63 4.60
N ILE A 79 -20.68 -17.63 4.42
CA ILE A 79 -19.27 -17.79 4.06
C ILE A 79 -18.45 -17.20 5.20
N THR A 80 -17.60 -18.03 5.79
CA THR A 80 -16.73 -17.65 6.91
C THR A 80 -15.27 -17.83 6.51
N THR A 81 -14.44 -16.83 6.81
CA THR A 81 -12.97 -16.99 6.82
C THR A 81 -12.41 -16.74 8.21
N SER A 82 -11.23 -17.29 8.50
CA SER A 82 -10.47 -17.03 9.74
C SER A 82 -9.01 -17.48 9.57
N TYR A 83 -8.18 -17.15 10.57
CA TYR A 83 -6.79 -17.60 10.73
C TYR A 83 -5.79 -16.98 9.75
N GLY A 84 -4.50 -17.24 10.00
CA GLY A 84 -3.41 -16.75 9.18
C GLY A 84 -2.97 -15.32 9.51
N GLN A 85 -2.27 -14.71 8.56
CA GLN A 85 -1.70 -13.36 8.66
C GLN A 85 -2.18 -12.47 7.52
N GLY A 86 -2.11 -11.17 7.74
CA GLY A 86 -2.56 -10.15 6.78
C GLY A 86 -4.00 -9.74 7.00
N ASN A 87 -4.53 -8.99 6.03
CA ASN A 87 -5.92 -8.55 6.00
C ASN A 87 -6.56 -9.04 4.70
N LEU A 88 -7.71 -9.72 4.81
CA LEU A 88 -8.50 -10.13 3.66
C LEU A 88 -9.85 -9.41 3.66
N THR A 89 -10.27 -8.93 2.50
CA THR A 89 -11.64 -8.49 2.26
C THR A 89 -12.40 -9.63 1.59
N LEU A 90 -13.48 -10.09 2.21
CA LEU A 90 -14.34 -11.15 1.67
C LEU A 90 -15.50 -10.53 0.89
N GLU A 91 -15.60 -10.84 -0.39
CA GLU A 91 -16.66 -10.40 -1.28
C GLU A 91 -17.43 -11.61 -1.81
N ALA A 92 -18.76 -11.56 -1.83
CA ALA A 92 -19.57 -12.61 -2.44
C ALA A 92 -20.77 -12.06 -3.23
N ARG A 93 -21.12 -12.77 -4.29
CA ARG A 93 -22.24 -12.43 -5.19
C ARG A 93 -22.97 -13.70 -5.63
N ASN A 94 -24.29 -13.71 -5.44
CA ASN A 94 -25.20 -14.67 -6.05
C ASN A 94 -26.11 -13.91 -7.04
N GLY A 95 -25.77 -13.94 -8.32
CA GLY A 95 -26.49 -13.13 -9.30
C GLY A 95 -25.79 -13.02 -10.65
N GLU A 96 -26.41 -12.27 -11.56
CA GLU A 96 -25.82 -11.94 -12.86
C GLU A 96 -24.61 -11.00 -12.67
N GLY A 97 -23.59 -11.12 -13.52
CA GLY A 97 -22.34 -10.33 -13.44
C GLY A 97 -21.08 -11.13 -13.07
N GLY A 98 -21.22 -12.38 -12.62
CA GLY A 98 -20.10 -13.29 -12.35
C GLY A 98 -19.44 -13.07 -10.98
N TYR A 99 -18.11 -13.07 -10.93
CA TYR A 99 -17.34 -12.83 -9.70
C TYR A 99 -17.43 -11.36 -9.26
N PRO A 100 -17.45 -11.09 -7.94
CA PRO A 100 -17.33 -9.74 -7.37
C PRO A 100 -16.21 -8.90 -8.01
N ARG A 101 -16.53 -7.64 -8.33
CA ARG A 101 -15.60 -6.65 -8.88
C ARG A 101 -15.52 -5.42 -7.99
N PRO A 102 -14.40 -4.69 -7.97
CA PRO A 102 -14.32 -3.42 -7.26
C PRO A 102 -15.42 -2.46 -7.72
N GLY A 103 -16.15 -1.87 -6.77
CA GLY A 103 -17.21 -0.88 -7.03
C GLY A 103 -18.56 -1.44 -7.48
N ASP A 104 -18.74 -2.76 -7.55
CA ASP A 104 -20.05 -3.37 -7.82
C ASP A 104 -20.92 -3.50 -6.55
N ASP A 105 -22.12 -4.05 -6.72
CA ASP A 105 -23.14 -4.26 -5.68
C ASP A 105 -22.96 -5.55 -4.85
N SER A 106 -21.80 -6.22 -4.92
CA SER A 106 -21.53 -7.44 -4.14
C SER A 106 -21.58 -7.19 -2.63
N ILE A 107 -21.98 -8.20 -1.87
CA ILE A 107 -21.93 -8.17 -0.40
C ILE A 107 -20.47 -8.32 0.02
N ARG A 108 -20.03 -7.52 0.99
CA ARG A 108 -18.64 -7.43 1.43
C ARG A 108 -18.52 -7.44 2.93
N SER A 109 -17.48 -8.09 3.41
CA SER A 109 -17.00 -8.06 4.79
C SER A 109 -15.53 -7.65 4.77
N LYS A 110 -15.17 -6.64 5.57
CA LYS A 110 -13.83 -6.06 5.61
C LYS A 110 -13.49 -5.63 7.03
N HIS A 111 -12.67 -6.42 7.70
CA HIS A 111 -12.28 -6.30 9.09
C HIS A 111 -10.77 -6.51 9.24
N VAL A 112 -10.23 -6.08 10.38
CA VAL A 112 -8.80 -6.26 10.66
C VAL A 112 -8.52 -7.76 10.82
N GLY A 113 -7.53 -8.26 10.09
CA GLY A 113 -7.16 -9.66 10.02
C GLY A 113 -7.87 -10.40 8.89
N ASN A 114 -7.97 -11.72 9.06
CA ASN A 114 -8.52 -12.64 8.05
C ASN A 114 -9.90 -13.20 8.45
N THR A 115 -10.52 -12.64 9.49
CA THR A 115 -11.81 -13.14 10.00
C THR A 115 -12.94 -12.35 9.38
N GLU A 116 -13.63 -12.95 8.42
CA GLU A 116 -14.70 -12.32 7.67
C GLU A 116 -15.96 -13.17 7.63
N CYS A 117 -17.10 -12.48 7.48
CA CYS A 117 -18.41 -13.10 7.42
C CYS A 117 -19.27 -12.46 6.33
N VAL A 118 -19.77 -13.26 5.40
CA VAL A 118 -20.79 -12.85 4.42
C VAL A 118 -21.94 -13.86 4.45
N VAL A 119 -23.17 -13.36 4.57
CA VAL A 119 -24.39 -14.17 4.49
C VAL A 119 -25.24 -13.67 3.33
N ILE A 120 -25.63 -14.58 2.44
CA ILE A 120 -26.56 -14.32 1.33
C ILE A 120 -27.86 -15.08 1.62
N THR A 121 -28.97 -14.35 1.73
CA THR A 121 -30.31 -14.92 1.93
C THR A 121 -31.11 -14.92 0.63
N ASN A 122 -31.92 -15.95 0.40
CA ASN A 122 -32.73 -16.14 -0.81
C ASN A 122 -31.94 -16.01 -2.13
N PRO A 123 -30.79 -16.70 -2.27
CA PRO A 123 -30.07 -16.77 -3.54
C PRO A 123 -30.98 -17.31 -4.65
N THR A 124 -30.83 -16.78 -5.86
CA THR A 124 -31.67 -17.14 -7.03
C THR A 124 -30.91 -17.87 -8.12
N LYS A 125 -29.59 -17.97 -7.98
CA LYS A 125 -28.71 -18.64 -8.92
C LYS A 125 -28.00 -19.81 -8.23
N TYR A 126 -27.75 -20.88 -8.99
CA TYR A 126 -27.03 -22.05 -8.49
C TYR A 126 -25.65 -21.73 -7.93
N TRP A 127 -24.92 -20.81 -8.57
CA TRP A 127 -23.57 -20.44 -8.19
C TRP A 127 -23.52 -19.15 -7.36
N THR A 128 -22.87 -19.22 -6.20
CA THR A 128 -22.37 -18.06 -5.47
C THR A 128 -20.88 -17.90 -5.74
N ASN A 129 -20.46 -16.76 -6.28
CA ASN A 129 -19.06 -16.48 -6.56
C ASN A 129 -18.45 -15.65 -5.43
N ILE A 130 -17.24 -15.99 -5.04
CA ILE A 130 -16.50 -15.42 -3.91
C ILE A 130 -15.18 -14.88 -4.43
N VAL A 131 -14.81 -13.68 -3.98
CA VAL A 131 -13.45 -13.13 -4.14
C VAL A 131 -12.95 -12.69 -2.77
N MET A 132 -11.76 -13.16 -2.40
CA MET A 132 -11.03 -12.65 -1.25
C MET A 132 -9.90 -11.77 -1.76
N ARG A 133 -9.87 -10.49 -1.38
CA ARG A 133 -8.85 -9.53 -1.83
C ARG A 133 -7.92 -9.13 -0.70
N GLY A 134 -6.68 -8.81 -1.04
CA GLY A 134 -5.69 -8.29 -0.09
C GLY A 134 -4.41 -9.12 -0.05
N LEU A 135 -3.56 -8.75 0.89
CA LEU A 135 -2.31 -9.44 1.20
C LEU A 135 -2.57 -10.34 2.42
N PHE A 136 -2.76 -11.63 2.19
CA PHE A 136 -3.03 -12.61 3.26
C PHE A 136 -2.37 -13.97 2.99
N LYS A 137 -2.10 -14.74 4.06
CA LYS A 137 -1.66 -16.14 3.99
C LYS A 137 -2.21 -16.95 5.15
N GLY A 138 -2.35 -18.26 4.94
CA GLY A 138 -2.76 -19.20 5.99
C GLY A 138 -4.21 -19.03 6.46
N ALA A 139 -5.07 -18.40 5.64
CA ALA A 139 -6.49 -18.27 5.95
C ALA A 139 -7.22 -19.58 5.63
N THR A 140 -8.22 -19.91 6.44
CA THR A 140 -9.20 -20.97 6.14
C THR A 140 -10.50 -20.33 5.67
N ILE A 141 -11.16 -20.93 4.67
CA ILE A 141 -12.50 -20.56 4.21
C ILE A 141 -13.45 -21.74 4.31
N VAL A 142 -14.72 -21.48 4.63
CA VAL A 142 -15.82 -22.44 4.54
C VAL A 142 -17.08 -21.75 4.00
N ALA A 143 -17.89 -22.51 3.27
CA ALA A 143 -19.24 -22.11 2.87
C ALA A 143 -20.25 -23.11 3.45
N ASP A 144 -21.25 -22.59 4.16
CA ASP A 144 -22.30 -23.35 4.82
C ASP A 144 -23.64 -23.07 4.12
N LEU A 145 -24.14 -24.05 3.37
CA LEU A 145 -25.41 -23.96 2.66
C LEU A 145 -26.58 -24.04 3.66
N GLY A 146 -27.58 -23.18 3.49
CA GLY A 146 -28.74 -23.08 4.38
C GLY A 146 -28.46 -22.42 5.73
N ALA A 147 -27.19 -22.05 6.02
CA ALA A 147 -26.84 -21.30 7.20
C ALA A 147 -27.24 -19.83 7.07
N THR A 148 -27.67 -19.24 8.19
CA THR A 148 -28.08 -17.82 8.30
C THR A 148 -27.13 -17.00 9.16
N SER A 149 -26.07 -17.62 9.67
CA SER A 149 -25.01 -17.01 10.47
C SER A 149 -23.67 -17.66 10.13
N CYS A 150 -22.57 -16.91 10.27
CA CYS A 150 -21.22 -17.43 10.09
C CYS A 150 -20.74 -18.22 11.31
N ARG A 151 -19.66 -18.99 11.14
CA ARG A 151 -19.02 -19.75 12.23
C ARG A 151 -18.14 -18.88 13.13
N LYS A 152 -17.82 -17.66 12.69
CA LYS A 152 -17.00 -16.68 13.39
C LYS A 152 -17.61 -15.30 13.19
N GLU A 153 -17.60 -14.50 14.24
CA GLU A 153 -17.92 -13.09 14.18
C GLU A 153 -16.65 -12.29 13.80
N PRO A 154 -16.73 -11.37 12.81
CA PRO A 154 -15.61 -10.50 12.47
C PRO A 154 -15.20 -9.57 13.61
N GLY A 155 -13.95 -9.09 13.54
CA GLY A 155 -13.39 -8.11 14.47
C GLY A 155 -13.81 -6.67 14.14
N PRO A 156 -12.99 -5.67 14.52
CA PRO A 156 -13.18 -4.28 14.11
C PRO A 156 -13.07 -4.12 12.58
N ILE A 157 -13.84 -3.19 12.01
CA ILE A 157 -13.79 -2.85 10.57
C ILE A 157 -12.36 -2.43 10.19
N ASP A 158 -11.87 -2.92 9.05
CA ASP A 158 -10.57 -2.50 8.52
C ASP A 158 -10.73 -1.21 7.69
N PRO A 159 -10.21 -0.06 8.16
CA PRO A 159 -10.29 1.21 7.44
C PRO A 159 -9.43 1.21 6.16
N GLY A 160 -8.70 0.12 5.88
CA GLY A 160 -7.63 0.06 4.90
C GLY A 160 -6.33 0.62 5.44
N ASN A 161 -5.33 0.73 4.57
CA ASN A 161 -4.10 1.39 4.95
C ASN A 161 -4.34 2.90 5.07
N VAL A 162 -4.40 3.41 6.31
CA VAL A 162 -4.63 4.82 6.64
C VAL A 162 -3.39 5.53 7.18
N ALA A 163 -2.39 4.77 7.66
CA ALA A 163 -1.15 5.27 8.23
C ALA A 163 -0.08 4.16 8.27
N TYR A 164 1.20 4.55 8.24
CA TYR A 164 2.29 3.69 8.65
C TYR A 164 2.44 3.78 10.18
N GLU A 165 2.13 2.68 10.87
CA GLU A 165 1.95 2.68 12.33
C GLU A 165 3.25 2.58 13.13
N PHE A 166 4.37 2.22 12.50
CA PHE A 166 5.63 1.98 13.20
C PHE A 166 6.50 3.23 13.22
N SER A 167 7.19 3.45 14.34
CA SER A 167 8.21 4.51 14.47
C SER A 167 9.59 4.09 13.92
N HIS A 168 9.65 2.97 13.21
CA HIS A 168 10.88 2.43 12.66
C HIS A 168 10.59 1.55 11.46
N VAL A 169 11.64 1.25 10.70
CA VAL A 169 11.63 0.25 9.62
C VAL A 169 12.99 -0.45 9.58
N ASN A 170 12.96 -1.75 9.29
CA ASN A 170 14.15 -2.55 9.05
C ASN A 170 14.15 -3.09 7.62
N VAL A 171 15.25 -2.92 6.89
CA VAL A 171 15.39 -3.40 5.51
C VAL A 171 16.24 -4.65 5.47
N ILE A 172 15.67 -5.76 5.00
CA ILE A 172 16.36 -7.03 4.78
C ILE A 172 16.85 -7.05 3.33
N ILE A 173 18.16 -6.87 3.14
CA ILE A 173 18.77 -6.72 1.82
C ILE A 173 19.33 -8.06 1.35
N PHE A 174 18.93 -8.49 0.16
CA PHE A 174 19.41 -9.68 -0.53
C PHE A 174 20.20 -9.28 -1.79
N PRO A 175 21.54 -9.32 -1.73
CA PRO A 175 22.39 -9.13 -2.90
C PRO A 175 22.33 -10.36 -3.81
N PHE A 176 22.24 -10.16 -5.13
CA PHE A 176 22.28 -11.21 -6.15
C PHE A 176 23.36 -10.93 -7.18
N SER A 177 24.04 -11.99 -7.62
CA SER A 177 24.91 -11.98 -8.80
C SER A 177 24.58 -13.13 -9.75
N PHE A 178 25.04 -13.01 -10.99
CA PHE A 178 24.87 -14.02 -12.03
C PHE A 178 26.23 -14.56 -12.48
N ASN A 179 26.20 -15.71 -13.15
CA ASN A 179 27.38 -16.22 -13.83
C ASN A 179 27.92 -15.19 -14.84
N GLY A 180 29.15 -14.74 -14.62
CA GLY A 180 29.81 -13.73 -15.45
C GLY A 180 29.26 -12.31 -15.31
N THR A 181 28.38 -12.04 -14.36
CA THR A 181 27.87 -10.67 -14.09
C THR A 181 27.72 -10.46 -12.57
N PRO A 182 28.76 -9.96 -11.89
CA PRO A 182 28.70 -9.67 -10.46
C PRO A 182 27.78 -8.47 -10.18
N LEU A 183 27.27 -8.38 -8.95
CA LEU A 183 26.59 -7.18 -8.47
C LEU A 183 27.55 -5.99 -8.52
N PRO A 184 27.24 -4.90 -9.26
CA PRO A 184 28.11 -3.72 -9.31
C PRO A 184 28.17 -2.93 -7.98
N TRP A 185 27.35 -3.29 -7.01
CA TRP A 185 27.17 -2.59 -5.73
C TRP A 185 27.81 -3.40 -4.60
N SER A 186 28.95 -2.93 -4.05
CA SER A 186 29.64 -3.62 -2.95
C SER A 186 28.90 -3.50 -1.62
N ILE A 187 29.22 -4.37 -0.66
CA ILE A 187 28.66 -4.32 0.69
C ILE A 187 28.98 -2.99 1.39
N GLU A 188 30.20 -2.47 1.23
CA GLU A 188 30.59 -1.17 1.79
C GLU A 188 29.74 -0.04 1.20
N GLN A 189 29.50 -0.08 -0.12
CA GLN A 189 28.66 0.90 -0.79
C GLN A 189 27.18 0.76 -0.40
N ILE A 190 26.65 -0.46 -0.22
CA ILE A 190 25.30 -0.68 0.32
C ILE A 190 25.17 -0.02 1.68
N ASN A 191 26.14 -0.23 2.56
CA ASN A 191 26.14 0.40 3.88
C ASN A 191 26.20 1.93 3.78
N ALA A 192 27.07 2.49 2.93
CA ALA A 192 27.17 3.94 2.76
C ALA A 192 25.87 4.58 2.25
N ASP A 193 25.22 3.94 1.27
CA ASP A 193 23.94 4.42 0.73
C ASP A 193 22.83 4.31 1.78
N MET A 194 22.75 3.19 2.52
CA MET A 194 21.77 3.02 3.60
C MET A 194 21.99 3.97 4.79
N GLN A 195 23.24 4.35 5.09
CA GLN A 195 23.50 5.41 6.08
C GLN A 195 22.93 6.76 5.62
N THR A 196 23.09 7.10 4.35
CA THR A 196 22.51 8.32 3.77
C THR A 196 20.99 8.29 3.84
N VAL A 197 20.39 7.15 3.50
CA VAL A 197 18.93 6.93 3.60
C VAL A 197 18.46 7.05 5.04
N LYS A 198 19.19 6.50 6.00
CA LYS A 198 18.87 6.62 7.43
C LYS A 198 18.90 8.08 7.88
N GLN A 199 19.91 8.83 7.49
CA GLN A 199 19.99 10.26 7.78
C GLN A 199 18.79 11.01 7.18
N TYR A 200 18.50 10.77 5.90
CA TYR A 200 17.35 11.35 5.22
C TYR A 200 16.06 11.10 6.00
N TYR A 201 15.74 9.85 6.33
CA TYR A 201 14.52 9.53 7.09
C TYR A 201 14.50 10.13 8.51
N ALA A 202 15.67 10.29 9.16
CA ALA A 202 15.76 10.97 10.44
C ALA A 202 15.45 12.48 10.30
N GLU A 203 15.89 13.13 9.23
CA GLU A 203 15.57 14.53 8.92
C GLU A 203 14.08 14.69 8.56
N GLN A 204 13.57 13.80 7.69
CA GLN A 204 12.17 13.82 7.25
C GLN A 204 11.17 13.66 8.39
N SER A 205 11.51 12.84 9.37
CA SER A 205 10.70 12.53 10.54
C SER A 205 10.96 13.44 11.74
N TYR A 206 11.85 14.43 11.61
CA TYR A 206 12.25 15.30 12.71
C TYR A 206 12.81 14.51 13.92
N GLY A 207 13.55 13.44 13.65
CA GLY A 207 14.15 12.54 14.64
C GLY A 207 13.21 11.47 15.21
N ARG A 208 11.99 11.34 14.66
CA ARG A 208 10.93 10.47 15.22
C ARG A 208 10.85 9.09 14.55
N PHE A 209 11.75 8.81 13.60
CA PHE A 209 11.76 7.57 12.84
C PHE A 209 13.17 6.99 12.72
N ASN A 210 13.28 5.68 12.90
CA ASN A 210 14.56 4.99 12.80
C ASN A 210 14.58 3.99 11.63
N VAL A 211 15.65 4.04 10.83
CA VAL A 211 15.92 3.07 9.77
C VAL A 211 17.07 2.16 10.22
N THR A 212 16.86 0.85 10.13
CA THR A 212 17.89 -0.18 10.26
C THR A 212 17.93 -1.05 9.02
N TRP A 213 19.00 -1.81 8.84
CA TRP A 213 19.09 -2.79 7.78
C TRP A 213 20.00 -3.95 8.17
N GLU A 214 19.78 -5.06 7.50
CA GLU A 214 20.69 -6.20 7.49
C GLU A 214 20.97 -6.63 6.05
N ILE A 215 22.23 -7.00 5.77
CA ILE A 215 22.65 -7.50 4.46
C ILE A 215 22.85 -9.01 4.60
N LYS A 216 22.06 -9.79 3.87
CA LYS A 216 22.20 -11.25 3.81
C LYS A 216 23.38 -11.65 2.92
N PRO A 217 23.94 -12.86 3.07
CA PRO A 217 24.94 -13.37 2.15
C PRO A 217 24.47 -13.28 0.70
N GLU A 218 25.39 -12.91 -0.19
CA GLU A 218 25.09 -12.79 -1.62
C GLU A 218 24.62 -14.14 -2.20
N ILE A 219 23.56 -14.08 -3.01
CA ILE A 219 22.98 -15.23 -3.69
C ILE A 219 23.51 -15.27 -5.14
N TYR A 220 24.33 -16.29 -5.42
CA TYR A 220 24.84 -16.54 -6.77
C TYR A 220 23.86 -17.34 -7.63
N ILE A 221 23.50 -16.80 -8.78
CA ILE A 221 22.68 -17.45 -9.79
C ILE A 221 23.59 -18.09 -10.84
N ASN A 222 23.59 -19.43 -10.89
CA ASN A 222 24.41 -20.22 -11.82
C ASN A 222 23.84 -20.24 -13.26
N GLU A 223 23.30 -19.10 -13.71
CA GLU A 223 22.75 -18.88 -15.05
C GLU A 223 23.16 -17.46 -15.49
N PRO A 224 23.34 -17.20 -16.80
CA PRO A 224 23.69 -15.87 -17.27
C PRO A 224 22.51 -14.91 -17.07
N LYS A 225 22.80 -13.66 -16.69
CA LYS A 225 21.79 -12.60 -16.55
C LYS A 225 20.92 -12.44 -17.80
N SER A 226 21.50 -12.62 -18.99
CA SER A 226 20.80 -12.49 -20.28
C SER A 226 19.62 -13.44 -20.46
N LYS A 227 19.56 -14.55 -19.70
CA LYS A 227 18.38 -15.43 -19.65
C LYS A 227 17.12 -14.67 -19.19
N TYR A 228 17.29 -13.67 -18.33
CA TYR A 228 16.19 -12.98 -17.66
C TYR A 228 15.86 -11.60 -18.23
N ASP A 229 16.71 -11.04 -19.09
CA ASP A 229 16.54 -9.68 -19.63
C ASP A 229 15.22 -9.50 -20.40
N ALA A 230 14.72 -10.58 -21.02
CA ALA A 230 13.44 -10.62 -21.72
C ALA A 230 12.31 -11.33 -20.94
N ASP A 231 12.62 -11.90 -19.77
CA ASP A 231 11.65 -12.65 -18.94
C ASP A 231 11.76 -12.25 -17.47
N THR A 232 11.28 -11.04 -17.17
CA THR A 232 11.27 -10.48 -15.82
C THR A 232 10.34 -11.25 -14.87
N LYS A 233 9.38 -12.03 -15.39
CA LYS A 233 8.51 -12.90 -14.58
C LYS A 233 9.28 -14.11 -14.07
N ALA A 234 10.06 -14.77 -14.93
CA ALA A 234 10.95 -15.85 -14.50
C ALA A 234 12.00 -15.34 -13.50
N TRP A 235 12.51 -14.12 -13.69
CA TRP A 235 13.40 -13.49 -12.71
C TRP A 235 12.72 -13.29 -11.36
N HIS A 236 11.51 -12.72 -11.36
CA HIS A 236 10.71 -12.52 -10.15
C HIS A 236 10.48 -13.81 -9.37
N GLN A 237 10.06 -14.87 -10.06
CA GLN A 237 9.87 -16.17 -9.43
C GLN A 237 11.19 -16.70 -8.83
N LEU A 238 12.29 -16.60 -9.57
CA LEU A 238 13.57 -17.13 -9.12
C LEU A 238 14.09 -16.43 -7.87
N TYR A 239 14.14 -15.09 -7.84
CA TYR A 239 14.65 -14.41 -6.65
C TYR A 239 13.71 -14.60 -5.46
N ALA A 240 12.39 -14.70 -5.69
CA ALA A 240 11.44 -14.98 -4.63
C ALA A 240 11.67 -16.36 -4.00
N ASP A 241 11.90 -17.38 -4.82
CA ASP A 241 12.23 -18.73 -4.35
C ASP A 241 13.55 -18.75 -3.57
N LYS A 242 14.55 -17.97 -4.00
CA LYS A 242 15.84 -17.88 -3.31
C LYS A 242 15.75 -17.14 -1.97
N ILE A 243 14.96 -16.08 -1.89
CA ILE A 243 14.69 -15.35 -0.65
C ILE A 243 13.91 -16.24 0.33
N ALA A 244 12.93 -17.00 -0.17
CA ALA A 244 12.20 -17.99 0.63
C ALA A 244 13.10 -19.12 1.13
N GLN A 245 14.03 -19.63 0.32
CA GLN A 245 15.06 -20.61 0.73
C GLN A 245 15.98 -20.05 1.84
N ALA A 246 16.19 -18.73 1.87
CA ALA A 246 16.91 -18.05 2.94
C ALA A 246 16.04 -17.76 4.19
N GLY A 247 14.79 -18.24 4.22
CA GLY A 247 13.90 -18.17 5.37
C GLY A 247 13.06 -16.90 5.47
N VAL A 248 13.01 -16.07 4.42
CA VAL A 248 12.21 -14.83 4.40
C VAL A 248 11.06 -14.96 3.40
N ASP A 249 9.84 -14.70 3.87
CA ASP A 249 8.67 -14.58 3.01
C ASP A 249 8.55 -13.11 2.57
N MET A 250 8.73 -12.84 1.28
CA MET A 250 8.70 -11.49 0.72
C MET A 250 7.38 -10.75 0.93
N ASN A 251 6.27 -11.49 1.05
CA ASN A 251 4.95 -10.91 1.28
C ASN A 251 4.68 -10.69 2.77
N PHE A 252 5.40 -11.39 3.65
CA PHE A 252 5.23 -11.35 5.10
C PHE A 252 6.58 -11.43 5.82
N PRO A 253 7.46 -10.43 5.65
CA PRO A 253 8.81 -10.44 6.21
C PRO A 253 8.84 -10.19 7.73
N GLY A 254 7.68 -10.02 8.37
CA GLY A 254 7.55 -9.66 9.78
C GLY A 254 7.24 -8.18 9.97
N GLU A 255 7.01 -7.81 11.24
CA GLU A 255 6.67 -6.45 11.64
C GLU A 255 7.75 -5.44 11.22
N ALA A 256 7.32 -4.31 10.64
CA ALA A 256 8.19 -3.22 10.21
C ALA A 256 9.38 -3.62 9.32
N ASN A 257 9.33 -4.81 8.70
CA ASN A 257 10.37 -5.28 7.80
C ASN A 257 10.01 -5.01 6.35
N LEU A 258 10.99 -4.53 5.59
CA LEU A 258 10.96 -4.47 4.13
C LEU A 258 11.95 -5.49 3.57
N VAL A 259 11.65 -6.05 2.41
CA VAL A 259 12.59 -6.90 1.69
C VAL A 259 13.13 -6.15 0.48
N MET A 260 14.45 -6.06 0.35
CA MET A 260 15.11 -5.43 -0.78
C MET A 260 15.92 -6.46 -1.56
N MET A 261 15.56 -6.68 -2.82
CA MET A 261 16.39 -7.39 -3.78
C MET A 261 17.30 -6.40 -4.50
N ALA A 262 18.61 -6.66 -4.48
CA ALA A 262 19.61 -5.89 -5.21
C ALA A 262 20.33 -6.81 -6.21
N SER A 263 20.30 -6.49 -7.51
CA SER A 263 20.98 -7.29 -8.53
C SER A 263 21.60 -6.43 -9.64
N PRO A 264 22.50 -6.98 -10.48
CA PRO A 264 22.78 -6.41 -11.79
C PRO A 264 21.50 -6.13 -12.56
N GLN A 265 21.51 -5.11 -13.41
CA GLN A 265 20.33 -4.67 -14.15
C GLN A 265 19.77 -5.78 -15.04
N VAL A 266 18.57 -6.25 -14.70
CA VAL A 266 17.77 -7.17 -15.52
C VAL A 266 16.70 -6.34 -16.24
N SER A 267 16.64 -6.47 -17.55
CA SER A 267 15.77 -5.65 -18.41
C SER A 267 16.15 -4.15 -18.37
N THR A 268 15.21 -3.26 -18.71
CA THR A 268 15.40 -1.79 -18.73
C THR A 268 14.89 -1.09 -17.46
N ILE A 269 14.39 -1.86 -16.49
CA ILE A 269 13.85 -1.33 -15.23
C ILE A 269 15.04 -0.89 -14.35
N ASN A 270 14.95 0.29 -13.74
CA ASN A 270 15.95 0.78 -12.79
C ASN A 270 15.63 0.35 -11.35
N SER A 271 14.37 0.52 -10.96
CA SER A 271 13.84 0.14 -9.66
C SER A 271 12.33 -0.03 -9.74
N GLN A 272 11.77 -0.76 -8.77
CA GLN A 272 10.34 -0.90 -8.56
C GLN A 272 10.08 -1.29 -7.11
N ALA A 273 9.03 -0.78 -6.49
CA ALA A 273 8.63 -1.21 -5.16
C ALA A 273 7.11 -1.17 -4.97
N GLY A 274 6.67 -1.90 -3.95
CA GLY A 274 5.31 -1.92 -3.44
C GLY A 274 5.28 -2.75 -2.16
N PRO A 275 4.37 -2.49 -1.21
CA PRO A 275 4.51 -3.05 0.12
C PRO A 275 4.55 -4.58 0.15
N PRO A 276 5.48 -5.21 0.89
CA PRO A 276 6.62 -4.65 1.65
C PRO A 276 7.97 -4.80 0.92
N PHE A 277 7.97 -4.85 -0.41
CA PHE A 277 9.10 -5.26 -1.24
C PHE A 277 9.69 -4.12 -2.09
N ILE A 278 11.02 -4.17 -2.26
CA ILE A 278 11.84 -3.28 -3.07
C ILE A 278 12.68 -4.12 -4.04
N GLN A 279 12.62 -3.78 -5.32
CA GLN A 279 13.45 -4.32 -6.39
C GLN A 279 14.36 -3.22 -6.90
N LEU A 280 15.67 -3.43 -6.79
CA LEU A 280 16.68 -2.42 -7.06
C LEU A 280 17.76 -2.94 -8.02
N TYR A 281 17.99 -2.22 -9.10
CA TYR A 281 19.09 -2.47 -10.05
C TYR A 281 20.13 -1.35 -10.08
N HIS A 282 19.83 -0.24 -9.41
CA HIS A 282 20.67 0.95 -9.33
C HIS A 282 20.58 1.59 -7.94
N HIS A 283 21.70 2.04 -7.38
CA HIS A 283 21.85 2.14 -5.93
C HIS A 283 21.94 3.56 -5.35
N LYS A 284 21.35 4.57 -5.98
CA LYS A 284 21.41 5.93 -5.42
C LYS A 284 20.59 6.03 -4.12
N PRO A 285 21.07 6.72 -3.07
CA PRO A 285 20.32 6.88 -1.82
C PRO A 285 18.90 7.41 -2.02
N GLY A 286 18.74 8.40 -2.90
CA GLY A 286 17.43 8.95 -3.23
C GLY A 286 16.49 7.95 -3.90
N THR A 287 17.00 7.09 -4.78
CA THR A 287 16.22 5.98 -5.36
C THR A 287 15.80 5.02 -4.25
N ILE A 288 16.71 4.63 -3.36
CA ILE A 288 16.39 3.73 -2.24
C ILE A 288 15.32 4.35 -1.32
N ALA A 289 15.45 5.62 -0.97
CA ALA A 289 14.50 6.32 -0.13
C ALA A 289 13.10 6.41 -0.78
N HIS A 290 13.04 6.67 -2.09
CA HIS A 290 11.81 6.68 -2.89
C HIS A 290 11.13 5.30 -2.88
N GLU A 291 11.87 4.24 -3.19
CA GLU A 291 11.33 2.87 -3.19
C GLU A 291 10.92 2.40 -1.80
N MET A 292 11.63 2.83 -0.74
CA MET A 292 11.19 2.61 0.64
C MET A 292 9.84 3.27 0.93
N GLY A 293 9.60 4.48 0.40
CA GLY A 293 8.29 5.14 0.49
C GLY A 293 7.17 4.28 -0.10
N HIS A 294 7.40 3.70 -1.27
CA HIS A 294 6.47 2.74 -1.89
C HIS A 294 6.29 1.47 -1.06
N ALA A 295 7.38 0.87 -0.59
CA ALA A 295 7.33 -0.35 0.21
C ALA A 295 6.66 -0.14 1.58
N MET A 296 6.60 1.10 2.07
CA MET A 296 5.84 1.48 3.26
C MET A 296 4.39 1.92 2.96
N GLY A 297 3.99 2.02 1.69
CA GLY A 297 2.59 2.22 1.28
C GLY A 297 2.30 3.51 0.53
N LEU A 298 3.27 4.39 0.28
CA LEU A 298 3.01 5.62 -0.47
C LEU A 298 2.91 5.36 -1.98
N ARG A 299 2.06 6.11 -2.67
CA ARG A 299 2.13 6.28 -4.13
C ARG A 299 3.03 7.45 -4.49
N HIS A 300 3.28 7.65 -5.79
CA HIS A 300 3.95 8.87 -6.23
C HIS A 300 3.20 10.11 -5.75
N SER A 301 3.93 11.19 -5.52
CA SER A 301 3.34 12.52 -5.39
C SER A 301 3.01 13.03 -6.78
N MET A 302 1.79 13.51 -6.96
CA MET A 302 1.18 13.84 -8.24
C MET A 302 0.90 15.34 -8.33
N SER A 303 0.33 15.80 -9.43
CA SER A 303 -0.29 17.12 -9.58
C SER A 303 -1.71 17.02 -10.13
N VAL A 304 -2.50 18.07 -9.91
CA VAL A 304 -3.79 18.28 -10.57
C VAL A 304 -3.55 19.00 -11.89
N GLU A 305 -4.02 18.40 -12.98
CA GLU A 305 -4.02 18.99 -14.32
C GLU A 305 -5.43 19.46 -14.66
N ALA A 306 -5.68 20.77 -14.57
CA ALA A 306 -7.01 21.37 -14.72
C ALA A 306 -7.06 22.44 -15.84
N GLY A 307 -6.18 22.34 -16.83
CA GLY A 307 -6.12 23.27 -17.95
C GLY A 307 -5.72 24.66 -17.49
N ASN A 308 -6.52 25.70 -17.76
CA ASN A 308 -6.26 27.08 -17.29
C ASN A 308 -6.77 27.36 -15.86
N HIS A 309 -7.22 26.33 -15.15
CA HIS A 309 -7.70 26.42 -13.77
C HIS A 309 -6.72 25.72 -12.83
N VAL A 310 -6.72 26.12 -11.57
CA VAL A 310 -5.94 25.44 -10.51
C VAL A 310 -6.55 24.07 -10.19
N ILE A 311 -7.89 23.99 -10.17
CA ILE A 311 -8.66 22.79 -9.81
C ILE A 311 -10.14 23.01 -10.17
N ASN A 312 -10.92 21.93 -10.26
CA ASN A 312 -12.36 21.88 -10.45
C ASN A 312 -12.81 22.52 -11.79
N SER A 313 -12.08 22.24 -12.87
CA SER A 313 -12.40 22.67 -14.24
C SER A 313 -13.55 21.88 -14.87
N GLY A 314 -13.89 20.72 -14.29
CA GLY A 314 -14.87 19.76 -14.83
C GLY A 314 -14.26 18.66 -15.70
N ASN A 315 -13.00 18.82 -16.14
CA ASN A 315 -12.24 17.82 -16.90
C ASN A 315 -10.84 17.59 -16.31
N ASP A 316 -10.70 17.77 -14.99
CA ASP A 316 -9.43 17.59 -14.29
C ASP A 316 -8.89 16.18 -14.49
N SER A 317 -7.57 16.05 -14.46
CA SER A 317 -6.88 14.77 -14.38
C SER A 317 -5.75 14.83 -13.35
N ILE A 318 -5.19 13.67 -13.01
CA ILE A 318 -4.07 13.57 -12.07
C ILE A 318 -2.84 13.11 -12.83
N ARG A 319 -1.77 13.92 -12.81
CA ARG A 319 -0.50 13.59 -13.46
C ARG A 319 0.40 12.85 -12.50
N ASN A 320 0.72 11.61 -12.86
CA ASN A 320 1.66 10.79 -12.10
C ASN A 320 3.04 11.46 -12.08
N TYR A 321 3.74 11.42 -10.93
CA TYR A 321 4.99 12.14 -10.68
C TYR A 321 4.92 13.68 -10.75
N GLY A 322 3.74 14.28 -10.91
CA GLY A 322 3.61 15.70 -11.22
C GLY A 322 3.95 16.69 -10.10
N ASN A 323 4.41 16.23 -8.93
CA ASN A 323 5.00 17.14 -7.93
C ASN A 323 6.54 17.17 -8.10
N PRO A 324 7.12 18.20 -8.74
CA PRO A 324 8.56 18.32 -8.94
C PRO A 324 9.35 18.46 -7.62
N HIS A 325 8.69 18.91 -6.55
CA HIS A 325 9.32 19.28 -5.29
C HIS A 325 9.35 18.16 -4.25
N ALA A 326 8.72 17.01 -4.51
CA ALA A 326 8.57 15.96 -3.49
C ALA A 326 9.44 14.73 -3.75
N MET A 327 9.92 14.07 -2.68
CA MET A 327 10.60 12.77 -2.73
C MET A 327 9.85 11.74 -3.58
N MET A 328 8.54 11.61 -3.35
CA MET A 328 7.69 10.67 -4.11
C MET A 328 7.26 11.22 -5.47
N GLY A 329 7.60 12.45 -5.79
CA GLY A 329 7.48 13.00 -7.14
C GLY A 329 8.84 12.91 -7.85
N MET A 330 9.27 13.97 -8.52
CA MET A 330 10.54 13.96 -9.25
C MET A 330 11.78 14.28 -8.40
N GLY A 331 11.60 14.48 -7.09
CA GLY A 331 12.63 14.96 -6.17
C GLY A 331 13.62 13.90 -5.66
N ALA A 332 13.45 12.63 -6.03
CA ALA A 332 14.32 11.55 -5.53
C ALA A 332 15.80 11.77 -5.86
N HIS A 333 16.14 12.34 -7.01
CA HIS A 333 17.54 12.53 -7.43
C HIS A 333 18.34 13.51 -6.55
N THR A 334 17.65 14.41 -5.85
CA THR A 334 18.24 15.45 -5.00
C THR A 334 17.87 15.29 -3.52
N LEU A 335 17.25 14.16 -3.14
CA LEU A 335 16.77 13.91 -1.78
C LEU A 335 15.82 15.01 -1.28
N GLU A 336 14.93 15.51 -2.15
CA GLU A 336 13.90 16.48 -1.75
C GLU A 336 13.02 15.93 -0.62
N GLU A 337 12.39 16.84 0.13
CA GLU A 337 11.48 16.47 1.22
C GLU A 337 10.27 15.64 0.77
N TYR A 338 9.74 14.81 1.67
CA TYR A 338 8.33 14.45 1.63
C TYR A 338 7.47 15.71 1.83
N ASN A 339 6.45 15.91 0.99
CA ASN A 339 5.46 16.94 1.26
C ASN A 339 4.76 16.68 2.61
N LEU A 340 4.22 17.72 3.25
CA LEU A 340 3.63 17.59 4.60
C LEU A 340 2.49 16.55 4.67
N MET A 341 1.75 16.40 3.58
CA MET A 341 0.67 15.42 3.50
C MET A 341 1.19 13.98 3.53
N TYR A 342 2.30 13.67 2.86
CA TYR A 342 2.96 12.36 2.93
C TYR A 342 3.70 12.16 4.25
N LYS A 343 4.26 13.21 4.86
CA LYS A 343 4.76 13.10 6.24
C LYS A 343 3.65 12.70 7.22
N SER A 344 2.42 13.18 7.03
CA SER A 344 1.28 12.84 7.89
C SER A 344 0.83 11.37 7.83
N TYR A 345 1.22 10.63 6.80
CA TYR A 345 0.97 9.20 6.69
C TYR A 345 1.75 8.40 7.74
N PHE A 346 2.94 8.87 8.12
CA PHE A 346 3.76 8.20 9.13
C PHE A 346 3.37 8.66 10.53
N LYS A 347 2.90 7.71 11.33
CA LYS A 347 2.40 8.01 12.67
C LYS A 347 3.49 8.63 13.54
N GLY A 348 3.18 9.80 14.09
CA GLY A 348 4.07 10.55 14.97
C GLY A 348 5.10 11.42 14.26
N TRP A 349 5.19 11.44 12.92
CA TRP A 349 6.10 12.36 12.23
C TRP A 349 5.65 13.82 12.34
N LEU A 350 4.35 14.06 12.32
CA LEU A 350 3.74 15.39 12.49
C LEU A 350 2.78 15.40 13.67
N THR A 351 2.68 16.55 14.32
CA THR A 351 1.68 16.85 15.34
C THR A 351 0.63 17.83 14.80
N ASP A 352 -0.54 17.88 15.45
CA ASP A 352 -1.57 18.84 15.09
C ASP A 352 -1.15 20.29 15.40
N GLU A 353 -0.26 20.52 16.36
CA GLU A 353 0.31 21.86 16.61
C GLU A 353 1.30 22.31 15.52
N GLU A 354 2.08 21.39 14.96
CA GLU A 354 3.02 21.67 13.87
C GLU A 354 2.30 22.01 12.57
N VAL A 355 1.17 21.37 12.30
CA VAL A 355 0.36 21.60 11.08
C VAL A 355 -1.12 21.73 11.43
N PRO A 356 -1.58 22.84 12.02
CA PRO A 356 -2.94 22.96 12.54
C PRO A 356 -4.01 22.97 11.43
N LEU A 357 -5.17 22.42 11.75
CA LEU A 357 -6.38 22.58 10.94
C LEU A 357 -7.01 23.95 11.24
N ILE A 358 -7.02 24.84 10.25
CA ILE A 358 -7.51 26.20 10.41
C ILE A 358 -9.02 26.28 10.17
N SER A 359 -9.76 26.70 11.20
CA SER A 359 -11.22 26.84 11.19
C SER A 359 -11.71 28.28 11.28
N SER A 360 -10.82 29.27 11.40
CA SER A 360 -11.19 30.68 11.58
C SER A 360 -10.38 31.60 10.67
N SER A 361 -10.99 32.70 10.23
CA SER A 361 -10.28 33.74 9.48
C SER A 361 -9.17 34.37 10.33
N GLY A 362 -8.06 34.71 9.71
CA GLY A 362 -6.91 35.29 10.40
C GLY A 362 -5.66 35.32 9.54
N THR A 363 -4.56 35.80 10.10
CA THR A 363 -3.22 35.69 9.51
C THR A 363 -2.45 34.63 10.27
N TYR A 364 -1.93 33.65 9.56
CA TYR A 364 -1.22 32.51 10.10
C TYR A 364 0.20 32.47 9.55
N ARG A 365 1.17 32.23 10.42
CA ARG A 365 2.57 32.09 10.04
C ARG A 365 2.91 30.63 9.78
N ILE A 366 3.59 30.38 8.67
CA ILE A 366 4.15 29.08 8.30
C ILE A 366 5.68 29.22 8.28
N TYR A 367 6.38 28.43 9.06
CA TYR A 367 7.83 28.30 9.01
C TYR A 367 8.24 27.27 7.95
N ALA A 368 9.42 27.45 7.35
CA ALA A 368 9.93 26.53 6.36
C ALA A 368 10.12 25.12 6.96
N PHE A 369 9.45 24.12 6.40
CA PHE A 369 9.39 22.77 7.00
C PHE A 369 10.59 21.89 6.63
N ASP A 370 11.34 22.31 5.62
CA ASP A 370 12.42 21.62 4.92
C ASP A 370 13.81 21.91 5.52
N HIS A 371 13.82 22.24 6.81
CA HIS A 371 15.02 22.50 7.63
C HIS A 371 15.05 21.64 8.91
N GLY A 372 14.36 20.50 8.85
CA GLY A 372 14.32 19.52 9.92
C GLY A 372 15.67 18.87 10.19
N SER A 373 15.81 18.33 11.38
CA SER A 373 16.95 17.48 11.74
C SER A 373 16.49 16.38 12.68
N SER A 374 17.41 15.51 13.10
CA SER A 374 17.15 14.54 14.16
C SER A 374 16.80 15.16 15.52
N ALA A 375 17.00 16.48 15.70
CA ALA A 375 16.62 17.21 16.91
C ALA A 375 15.19 17.78 16.89
N GLY A 376 14.48 17.67 15.76
CA GLY A 376 13.13 18.22 15.60
C GLY A 376 12.97 19.03 14.32
N THR A 377 11.85 19.76 14.23
CA THR A 377 11.55 20.65 13.10
C THR A 377 12.50 21.84 13.02
N ASN A 378 13.16 22.18 14.14
CA ASN A 378 13.97 23.40 14.34
C ASN A 378 13.19 24.72 14.16
N ALA A 379 11.90 24.66 13.82
CA ALA A 379 11.06 25.81 13.56
C ALA A 379 10.54 26.42 14.87
N PRO A 380 10.46 27.75 14.98
CA PRO A 380 9.86 28.42 16.14
C PRO A 380 8.34 28.23 16.30
N GLY A 381 7.66 27.66 15.32
CA GLY A 381 6.20 27.49 15.32
C GLY A 381 5.73 26.54 14.22
N SER A 382 4.46 26.68 13.81
CA SER A 382 3.82 25.80 12.82
C SER A 382 4.56 25.81 11.48
N ILE A 383 4.78 24.63 10.92
CA ILE A 383 5.52 24.39 9.67
C ILE A 383 4.61 24.18 8.46
N GLY A 384 3.30 24.20 8.68
CA GLY A 384 2.29 24.16 7.62
C GLY A 384 0.90 24.47 8.15
N LEU A 385 -0.10 24.46 7.28
CA LEU A 385 -1.51 24.59 7.65
C LEU A 385 -2.35 23.56 6.91
N ARG A 386 -3.44 23.11 7.55
CA ARG A 386 -4.51 22.34 6.90
C ARG A 386 -5.76 23.19 6.76
N LEU A 387 -6.47 23.06 5.65
CA LEU A 387 -7.76 23.69 5.40
C LEU A 387 -8.73 22.66 4.80
N LYS A 388 -9.95 22.57 5.32
CA LYS A 388 -11.03 21.79 4.70
C LYS A 388 -11.68 22.57 3.57
N SER A 389 -11.97 21.88 2.46
CA SER A 389 -12.85 22.40 1.41
C SER A 389 -14.25 22.69 1.96
N GLY A 390 -15.00 23.57 1.32
CA GLY A 390 -16.36 23.95 1.74
C GLY A 390 -17.36 22.81 1.65
N ASN A 391 -17.11 21.81 0.81
CA ASN A 391 -17.89 20.57 0.77
C ASN A 391 -17.45 19.50 1.81
N GLY A 392 -16.39 19.77 2.60
CA GLY A 392 -15.86 18.87 3.63
C GLY A 392 -15.04 17.66 3.15
N ASN A 393 -15.05 17.37 1.84
CA ASN A 393 -14.49 16.15 1.27
C ASN A 393 -12.96 16.19 1.10
N TYR A 394 -12.38 17.38 0.97
CA TYR A 394 -10.96 17.55 0.64
C TYR A 394 -10.23 18.32 1.73
N THR A 395 -8.93 18.07 1.82
CA THR A 395 -8.04 18.78 2.76
C THR A 395 -6.85 19.33 2.00
N TYR A 396 -6.67 20.64 2.06
CA TYR A 396 -5.53 21.35 1.50
C TYR A 396 -4.44 21.44 2.55
N TRP A 397 -3.20 21.17 2.15
CA TRP A 397 -1.99 21.23 2.95
C TRP A 397 -1.09 22.31 2.38
N LEU A 398 -0.91 23.39 3.13
CA LEU A 398 -0.05 24.51 2.77
C LEU A 398 1.34 24.29 3.36
N GLU A 399 2.35 24.42 2.53
CA GLU A 399 3.75 24.24 2.93
C GLU A 399 4.64 25.37 2.36
N TYR A 400 5.65 25.76 3.15
CA TYR A 400 6.66 26.74 2.76
C TYR A 400 8.03 26.08 2.73
N ARG A 401 8.79 26.33 1.67
CA ARG A 401 10.08 25.69 1.40
C ARG A 401 11.14 26.73 1.06
N THR A 402 12.39 26.44 1.41
CA THR A 402 13.54 27.28 1.06
C THR A 402 14.77 26.49 0.59
N THR A 403 14.84 25.17 0.72
CA THR A 403 16.03 24.36 0.32
C THR A 403 16.00 23.83 -1.12
N ASN A 404 14.89 23.98 -1.85
CA ASN A 404 14.76 23.43 -3.20
C ASN A 404 15.45 24.31 -4.25
N ASP A 405 16.74 24.02 -4.49
CA ASP A 405 17.59 24.75 -5.44
C ASP A 405 17.41 24.31 -6.90
N ARG A 406 16.64 23.26 -7.17
CA ARG A 406 16.47 22.69 -8.52
C ARG A 406 15.67 23.61 -9.44
N TYR A 407 14.81 24.45 -8.87
CA TYR A 407 13.90 25.32 -9.61
C TYR A 407 14.19 26.79 -9.27
N ASN A 408 14.81 27.49 -10.22
CA ASN A 408 15.25 28.89 -10.11
C ASN A 408 14.08 29.91 -10.15
N THR A 409 12.83 29.45 -10.12
CA THR A 409 11.64 30.28 -10.23
C THR A 409 10.86 30.25 -8.92
N ASN A 410 11.10 31.22 -8.04
CA ASN A 410 10.17 31.65 -6.98
C ASN A 410 9.68 30.65 -5.92
N THR A 411 10.33 29.50 -5.72
CA THR A 411 10.02 28.54 -4.62
C THR A 411 10.01 29.17 -3.24
N LYS A 412 10.82 30.22 -3.03
CA LYS A 412 10.96 30.93 -1.75
C LYS A 412 10.00 32.11 -1.57
N ASN A 413 9.11 32.38 -2.53
CA ASN A 413 8.23 33.58 -2.56
C ASN A 413 6.72 33.25 -2.57
N GLY A 414 6.35 32.03 -2.19
CA GLY A 414 4.96 31.62 -2.10
C GLY A 414 4.79 30.36 -1.26
N VAL A 415 3.57 29.84 -1.21
CA VAL A 415 3.26 28.56 -0.56
C VAL A 415 2.88 27.52 -1.61
N LEU A 416 3.39 26.30 -1.46
CA LEU A 416 2.90 25.15 -2.21
C LEU A 416 1.63 24.61 -1.55
N VAL A 417 0.72 24.06 -2.34
CA VAL A 417 -0.55 23.52 -1.84
C VAL A 417 -0.76 22.11 -2.38
N ASN A 418 -0.73 21.12 -1.49
CA ASN A 418 -1.11 19.75 -1.84
C ASN A 418 -2.56 19.48 -1.39
N ILE A 419 -3.33 18.75 -2.19
CA ILE A 419 -4.72 18.37 -1.87
C ILE A 419 -4.83 16.88 -1.58
N LYS A 420 -5.56 16.54 -0.51
CA LYS A 420 -5.93 15.18 -0.09
C LYS A 420 -7.38 14.89 -0.46
N GLY A 421 -7.64 13.70 -1.02
CA GLY A 421 -8.98 13.20 -1.27
C GLY A 421 -9.56 13.56 -2.64
N TYR A 422 -8.83 14.33 -3.46
CA TYR A 422 -9.28 14.75 -4.78
C TYR A 422 -8.98 13.69 -5.83
N MET A 423 -10.00 13.24 -6.57
CA MET A 423 -9.89 12.21 -7.62
C MET A 423 -9.17 10.93 -7.18
N GLU A 424 -9.37 10.49 -5.93
CA GLU A 424 -8.78 9.26 -5.40
C GLU A 424 -9.32 8.01 -6.10
N ASN A 425 -8.43 7.08 -6.42
CA ASN A 425 -8.81 5.80 -7.04
C ASN A 425 -7.85 4.66 -6.71
N GLU A 426 -7.36 4.57 -5.45
CA GLU A 426 -6.42 3.51 -5.04
C GLU A 426 -7.11 2.13 -5.02
N PRO A 427 -6.74 1.19 -5.92
CA PRO A 427 -7.38 -0.12 -5.96
C PRO A 427 -6.64 -1.18 -5.14
N GLN A 428 -5.44 -0.90 -4.62
CA GLN A 428 -4.61 -1.87 -3.91
C GLN A 428 -4.62 -1.58 -2.39
N PRO A 429 -5.18 -2.48 -1.56
CA PRO A 429 -5.33 -2.25 -0.11
C PRO A 429 -4.02 -2.05 0.66
N SER A 430 -2.89 -2.49 0.11
CA SER A 430 -1.58 -2.37 0.75
C SER A 430 -1.00 -0.95 0.65
N PHE A 431 -1.41 -0.17 -0.35
CA PHE A 431 -1.04 1.24 -0.46
C PHE A 431 -1.97 2.11 0.38
N TRP A 432 -1.45 3.25 0.83
CA TRP A 432 -2.22 4.27 1.51
C TRP A 432 -3.43 4.65 0.66
N ASN A 433 -4.59 4.75 1.30
CA ASN A 433 -5.86 5.06 0.65
C ASN A 433 -5.95 6.51 0.12
N HIS A 434 -4.87 7.27 0.17
CA HIS A 434 -4.77 8.62 -0.33
C HIS A 434 -3.49 8.84 -1.13
N ARG A 435 -3.54 9.85 -2.00
CA ARG A 435 -2.41 10.29 -2.83
C ARG A 435 -2.31 11.80 -2.78
N SER A 436 -1.09 12.31 -2.74
CA SER A 436 -0.84 13.74 -2.76
C SER A 436 -0.95 14.25 -4.18
N ALA A 437 -1.72 15.32 -4.39
CA ALA A 437 -1.72 16.06 -5.64
C ALA A 437 -1.36 17.53 -5.36
N LEU A 438 -0.28 18.01 -5.96
CA LEU A 438 0.10 19.42 -5.97
C LEU A 438 -0.90 20.21 -6.82
N LEU A 439 -1.28 21.39 -6.34
CA LEU A 439 -2.05 22.36 -7.10
C LEU A 439 -1.10 23.34 -7.76
N ASP A 440 -1.19 23.44 -9.08
CA ASP A 440 -0.49 24.46 -9.84
C ASP A 440 -1.23 25.79 -9.74
N MET A 441 -0.63 26.77 -9.06
CA MET A 441 -1.19 28.11 -8.88
C MET A 441 -0.91 29.03 -10.08
N THR A 442 -0.13 28.55 -11.04
CA THR A 442 0.27 29.23 -12.28
C THR A 442 0.03 28.33 -13.50
N PRO A 443 -1.19 27.80 -13.69
CA PRO A 443 -1.47 26.85 -14.76
C PRO A 443 -1.16 27.45 -16.15
N ASN A 444 -0.53 26.66 -17.00
CA ASN A 444 0.01 26.96 -18.32
C ASN A 444 1.00 28.13 -18.35
N SER A 445 1.77 28.32 -17.27
CA SER A 445 2.81 29.35 -17.23
C SER A 445 4.12 28.90 -17.88
N LYS A 446 4.36 27.58 -17.99
CA LYS A 446 5.54 27.01 -18.65
C LYS A 446 5.19 25.92 -19.67
N ASP A 447 6.13 25.66 -20.57
CA ASP A 447 6.02 24.62 -21.60
C ASP A 447 6.36 23.24 -21.04
N ASN A 448 5.40 22.32 -21.08
CA ASN A 448 5.54 20.94 -20.60
C ASN A 448 6.27 19.99 -21.57
N SER A 449 6.87 20.49 -22.66
CA SER A 449 7.56 19.66 -23.67
C SER A 449 8.85 18.99 -23.18
N ARG A 450 9.38 19.38 -22.00
CA ARG A 450 10.61 18.83 -21.40
C ARG A 450 10.40 18.49 -19.93
N TRP A 451 10.93 17.35 -19.51
CA TRP A 451 10.87 16.86 -18.12
C TRP A 451 11.45 17.86 -17.09
N ALA A 452 12.38 18.73 -17.49
CA ALA A 452 12.99 19.74 -16.62
C ALA A 452 12.18 21.05 -16.55
N GLN A 453 11.12 21.18 -17.35
CA GLN A 453 10.31 22.38 -17.54
C GLN A 453 8.83 22.07 -17.28
N GLU A 454 8.55 21.26 -16.26
CA GLU A 454 7.15 21.01 -15.89
C GLU A 454 6.48 22.31 -15.42
N ASP A 455 5.22 22.48 -15.81
CA ASP A 455 4.40 23.65 -15.49
C ASP A 455 4.35 23.87 -13.97
N GLU A 456 4.34 22.79 -13.22
CA GLU A 456 4.23 22.78 -11.76
C GLU A 456 5.53 23.15 -11.04
N THR A 457 6.59 23.53 -11.77
CA THR A 457 7.85 23.97 -11.16
C THR A 457 7.82 25.41 -10.62
N ASP A 458 6.75 26.17 -10.88
CA ASP A 458 6.39 27.44 -10.23
C ASP A 458 4.98 27.40 -9.62
N ALA A 459 4.52 26.22 -9.21
CA ALA A 459 3.20 25.98 -8.64
C ALA A 459 2.89 26.77 -7.35
N GLU A 460 3.85 27.51 -6.78
CA GLU A 460 3.63 28.29 -5.56
C GLU A 460 2.56 29.36 -5.75
N LEU A 461 1.65 29.46 -4.76
CA LEU A 461 0.83 30.65 -4.61
C LEU A 461 1.73 31.81 -4.16
N ALA A 462 2.14 32.65 -5.09
CA ALA A 462 3.03 33.77 -4.82
C ALA A 462 2.42 34.82 -3.86
N ILE A 463 3.29 35.52 -3.11
CA ILE A 463 2.89 36.64 -2.25
C ILE A 463 2.07 37.67 -3.05
N GLY A 464 0.94 38.09 -2.48
CA GLY A 464 -0.01 39.03 -3.08
C GLY A 464 -1.01 38.39 -4.07
N LYS A 465 -0.86 37.10 -4.41
CA LYS A 465 -1.86 36.33 -5.15
C LYS A 465 -2.79 35.59 -4.19
N SER A 466 -3.98 35.25 -4.67
CA SER A 466 -4.98 34.57 -3.85
C SER A 466 -5.55 33.35 -4.56
N PHE A 467 -5.79 32.30 -3.79
CA PHE A 467 -6.54 31.12 -4.21
C PHE A 467 -7.83 31.04 -3.40
N THR A 468 -8.95 30.80 -4.08
CA THR A 468 -10.26 30.59 -3.46
C THR A 468 -10.66 29.15 -3.69
N ASP A 469 -11.01 28.45 -2.61
CA ASP A 469 -11.58 27.11 -2.68
C ASP A 469 -12.84 27.10 -3.58
N PRO A 470 -12.89 26.29 -4.65
CA PRO A 470 -14.04 26.23 -5.55
C PRO A 470 -15.36 25.83 -4.86
N TRP A 471 -15.29 25.21 -3.68
CA TRP A 471 -16.47 24.85 -2.89
C TRP A 471 -16.84 25.88 -1.82
N ASN A 472 -16.30 27.11 -1.92
CA ASN A 472 -16.58 28.22 -1.01
C ASN A 472 -16.23 27.94 0.47
N GLY A 473 -15.18 27.18 0.76
CA GLY A 473 -14.74 26.94 2.14
C GLY A 473 -13.77 27.99 2.68
N PHE A 474 -12.95 28.59 1.82
CA PHE A 474 -11.96 29.61 2.21
C PHE A 474 -11.36 30.36 1.01
N ARG A 475 -10.66 31.47 1.30
CA ARG A 475 -9.66 32.09 0.45
C ARG A 475 -8.33 32.23 1.20
N ILE A 476 -7.21 31.98 0.52
CA ILE A 476 -5.86 32.17 1.05
C ILE A 476 -5.08 33.21 0.24
N THR A 477 -4.27 34.01 0.92
CA THR A 477 -3.38 35.02 0.33
C THR A 477 -2.09 35.09 1.14
N PRO A 478 -0.94 34.64 0.62
CA PRO A 478 0.35 34.91 1.23
C PRO A 478 0.64 36.41 1.15
N ILE A 479 1.03 37.04 2.26
CA ILE A 479 1.12 38.51 2.37
C ILE A 479 2.50 39.04 2.71
N ALA A 480 3.34 38.24 3.37
CA ALA A 480 4.68 38.64 3.77
C ALA A 480 5.55 37.40 4.00
N LYS A 481 6.87 37.55 3.86
CA LYS A 481 7.86 36.57 4.32
C LYS A 481 8.95 37.25 5.13
N GLY A 482 9.68 36.47 5.93
CA GLY A 482 10.82 36.97 6.70
C GLY A 482 11.57 35.86 7.41
N GLY A 483 12.40 36.24 8.39
CA GLY A 483 13.36 35.32 9.01
C GLY A 483 14.66 35.20 8.20
N LEU A 484 15.54 34.29 8.60
CA LEU A 484 16.75 33.98 7.84
C LEU A 484 16.38 32.95 6.76
N GLU A 485 16.41 33.36 5.49
CA GLU A 485 16.22 32.46 4.34
C GLU A 485 17.20 31.27 4.42
N ASP A 486 16.77 30.11 3.94
CA ASP A 486 17.53 28.84 4.02
C ASP A 486 17.83 28.42 5.47
N SER A 487 16.88 28.67 6.37
CA SER A 487 16.90 28.15 7.72
C SER A 487 15.49 27.83 8.22
N ALA A 488 15.38 27.05 9.30
CA ALA A 488 14.11 26.77 9.97
C ALA A 488 13.41 28.02 10.56
N SER A 489 14.11 29.16 10.62
CA SER A 489 13.53 30.44 11.05
C SER A 489 12.89 31.24 9.90
N ALA A 490 13.09 30.83 8.64
CA ALA A 490 12.39 31.40 7.50
C ALA A 490 10.88 31.16 7.64
N TRP A 491 10.08 32.18 7.34
CA TRP A 491 8.63 32.10 7.46
C TRP A 491 7.90 32.88 6.38
N ILE A 492 6.64 32.51 6.16
CA ILE A 492 5.66 33.20 5.32
C ILE A 492 4.33 33.35 6.07
N ASP A 493 3.75 34.54 6.03
CA ASP A 493 2.44 34.83 6.60
C ASP A 493 1.36 34.68 5.53
N VAL A 494 0.32 33.90 5.85
CA VAL A 494 -0.82 33.62 4.99
C VAL A 494 -2.09 34.17 5.64
N LYS A 495 -2.76 35.09 4.96
CA LYS A 495 -4.12 35.50 5.31
C LYS A 495 -5.10 34.42 4.85
N VAL A 496 -5.89 33.92 5.79
CA VAL A 496 -6.98 32.96 5.56
C VAL A 496 -8.30 33.66 5.82
N GLU A 497 -9.23 33.55 4.89
CA GLU A 497 -10.60 34.05 5.01
C GLU A 497 -11.56 32.85 4.88
N LYS A 498 -12.25 32.50 5.96
CA LYS A 498 -13.28 31.46 5.98
C LYS A 498 -14.63 32.04 5.54
N PHE A 499 -15.43 31.24 4.85
CA PHE A 499 -16.78 31.60 4.38
C PHE A 499 -17.85 30.78 5.09
#